data_AF-A0A1I9GDH3-F1
#
_entry.id   AF-A0A1I9GDH3-F1
#
_cell.length_a   1.000
_cell.length_b   1.000
_cell.length_c   1.000
_cell.angle_alpha   90.00
_cell.angle_beta   90.00
_cell.angle_gamma   90.00
#
_symmetry.space_group_name_H-M   'P 1'
#
loop_
_entity.id
_entity.type
_entity.pdbx_description
1 polymer ?
#
loop_
_entity_poly.entity_id
_entity_poly.type
_entity_poly.pdbx_seq_one_letter_code
_entity_poly.pdbx_strand_id
1 'polypeptide(L)'
;RTPLAQLYSSEGSVLERHHFAQTISILNMEECNIFVSLNRHQFHSVLDHIRDIILATDIANHLQKVQDINRMVEVGFDSSIKHHRYLLLCLMMTSADLSDQTKDFRNSKAIA
;
A
#
# COMPACT_ATOMS: atom_id res chain seq x y z
N ARG A 1 10.03 -9.86 -22.45
CA ARG A 1 10.00 -8.80 -21.42
C ARG A 1 8.69 -8.03 -21.59
N THR A 2 7.89 -7.86 -20.55
CA THR A 2 6.60 -7.14 -20.65
C THR A 2 6.83 -5.63 -20.71
N PRO A 3 5.94 -4.83 -21.35
CA PRO A 3 6.06 -3.37 -21.41
C PRO A 3 6.11 -2.71 -20.03
N LEU A 4 5.37 -3.23 -19.04
CA LEU A 4 5.39 -2.76 -17.66
C LEU A 4 6.74 -3.01 -16.98
N ALA A 5 7.35 -4.17 -17.23
CA ALA A 5 8.69 -4.43 -16.73
C ALA A 5 9.68 -3.41 -17.33
N GLN A 6 9.57 -3.01 -18.60
CA GLN A 6 10.48 -1.99 -19.15
C GLN A 6 10.35 -0.62 -18.50
N LEU A 7 9.17 -0.25 -17.99
CA LEU A 7 8.92 1.03 -17.33
C LEU A 7 9.35 1.07 -15.86
N TYR A 8 9.25 -0.06 -15.14
CA TYR A 8 9.43 -0.11 -13.68
C TYR A 8 10.49 -1.12 -13.18
N SER A 9 11.17 -1.86 -14.07
CA SER A 9 12.08 -2.96 -13.70
C SER A 9 13.25 -2.58 -12.82
N SER A 10 13.68 -1.31 -12.79
CA SER A 10 14.80 -0.87 -11.96
C SER A 10 14.47 -0.79 -10.47
N GLU A 11 13.19 -0.77 -10.09
CA GLU A 11 12.80 -0.46 -8.71
C GLU A 11 11.95 -1.53 -7.98
N GLY A 12 11.71 -2.69 -8.59
CA GLY A 12 10.83 -3.74 -8.04
C GLY A 12 9.34 -3.38 -8.09
N SER A 13 8.47 -4.16 -7.44
CA SER A 13 7.02 -3.92 -7.29
C SER A 13 6.34 -3.36 -8.55
N VAL A 14 6.56 -4.04 -9.68
CA VAL A 14 6.19 -3.53 -11.03
C VAL A 14 4.68 -3.35 -11.17
N LEU A 15 3.89 -4.26 -10.60
CA LEU A 15 2.44 -4.19 -10.66
C LEU A 15 1.90 -3.11 -9.72
N GLU A 16 2.45 -3.00 -8.52
CA GLU A 16 2.05 -1.99 -7.53
C GLU A 16 2.35 -0.58 -8.02
N ARG A 17 3.51 -0.38 -8.66
CA ARG A 17 3.83 0.89 -9.34
C ARG A 17 2.86 1.19 -10.48
N HIS A 18 2.46 0.17 -11.24
CA HIS A 18 1.44 0.32 -12.27
C HIS A 18 0.07 0.68 -11.68
N HIS A 19 -0.35 0.03 -10.58
CA HIS A 19 -1.59 0.34 -9.86
C HIS A 19 -1.58 1.80 -9.38
N PHE A 20 -0.48 2.27 -8.78
CA PHE A 20 -0.34 3.67 -8.39
C PHE A 20 -0.45 4.62 -9.59
N ALA A 21 0.21 4.32 -10.71
CA ALA A 21 0.13 5.14 -11.92
C ALA A 21 -1.30 5.20 -12.51
N GLN A 22 -2.06 4.10 -12.43
CA GLN A 22 -3.48 4.07 -12.80
C GLN A 22 -4.32 4.93 -11.85
N THR A 23 -4.10 4.84 -10.53
CA THR A 23 -4.77 5.69 -9.55
C THR A 23 -4.53 7.18 -9.84
N ILE A 24 -3.30 7.59 -10.13
CA ILE A 24 -2.97 8.97 -10.51
C ILE A 24 -3.67 9.38 -11.81
N SER A 25 -3.67 8.50 -12.82
CA SER A 25 -4.34 8.78 -14.10
C SER A 25 -5.82 9.05 -13.91
N ILE A 26 -6.50 8.27 -13.07
CA ILE A 26 -7.92 8.46 -12.73
C ILE A 26 -8.14 9.76 -11.94
N LEU A 27 -7.32 10.01 -10.91
CA LEU A 27 -7.43 11.24 -10.10
C LEU A 27 -7.15 12.53 -10.88
N ASN A 28 -6.43 12.45 -12.00
CA ASN A 28 -6.19 13.58 -12.90
C ASN A 28 -7.36 13.87 -13.84
N MET A 29 -8.36 12.98 -13.95
CA MET A 29 -9.61 13.26 -14.64
C MET A 29 -10.46 14.18 -13.75
N GLU A 30 -10.87 15.33 -14.27
CA GLU A 30 -11.56 16.38 -13.49
C GLU A 30 -12.84 15.85 -12.83
N GLU A 31 -13.57 15.00 -13.54
CA GLU A 31 -14.80 14.34 -13.10
C GLU A 31 -14.57 13.24 -12.04
N CYS A 32 -13.35 12.74 -11.88
CA CYS A 32 -13.00 11.67 -10.94
C CYS A 32 -12.18 12.16 -9.74
N ASN A 33 -11.74 13.43 -9.72
CA ASN A 33 -10.89 13.94 -8.66
C ASN A 33 -11.67 14.18 -7.36
N ILE A 34 -11.78 13.14 -6.53
CA ILE A 34 -12.40 13.20 -5.20
C ILE A 34 -11.65 14.11 -4.20
N PHE A 35 -10.46 14.59 -4.55
CA PHE A 35 -9.61 15.44 -3.71
C PHE A 35 -9.58 16.91 -4.17
N VAL A 36 -10.53 17.34 -5.02
CA VAL A 36 -10.58 18.70 -5.58
C VAL A 36 -10.59 19.82 -4.54
N SER A 37 -11.11 19.56 -3.33
CA SER A 37 -11.17 20.52 -2.22
C SER A 37 -9.88 20.65 -1.42
N LEU A 38 -8.88 19.78 -1.67
CA LEU A 38 -7.62 19.81 -0.95
C LEU A 38 -6.70 20.89 -1.51
N ASN A 39 -5.94 21.55 -0.63
CA ASN A 39 -4.85 22.37 -1.09
C ASN A 39 -3.68 21.51 -1.62
N ARG A 40 -2.75 22.14 -2.34
CA ARG A 40 -1.61 21.44 -2.97
C ARG A 40 -0.80 20.58 -1.99
N HIS A 41 -0.58 21.05 -0.77
CA HIS A 41 0.20 20.31 0.23
C HIS A 41 -0.55 19.08 0.74
N GLN A 42 -1.84 19.22 1.01
CA GLN A 42 -2.72 18.11 1.40
C GLN A 42 -2.82 17.07 0.29
N PHE A 43 -3.02 17.51 -0.95
CA PHE A 43 -3.10 16.63 -2.11
C PHE A 43 -1.80 15.82 -2.29
N HIS A 44 -0.65 16.48 -2.24
CA HIS A 44 0.65 15.79 -2.33
C HIS A 44 0.83 14.78 -1.19
N SER A 45 0.46 15.16 0.04
CA SER A 45 0.52 14.25 1.18
C SER A 45 -0.38 13.03 0.98
N VAL A 46 -1.60 13.20 0.46
CA VAL A 46 -2.50 12.07 0.15
C VAL A 46 -1.88 11.16 -0.90
N LEU A 47 -1.29 11.71 -1.97
CA LEU A 47 -0.64 10.91 -3.01
C LEU A 47 0.56 10.11 -2.47
N ASP A 48 1.35 10.69 -1.56
CA ASP A 48 2.42 9.96 -0.88
C ASP A 48 1.89 8.78 -0.07
N HIS A 49 0.79 8.97 0.67
CA HIS A 49 0.17 7.87 1.42
C HIS A 49 -0.41 6.79 0.50
N ILE A 50 -1.07 7.17 -0.60
CA ILE A 50 -1.60 6.21 -1.58
C ILE A 50 -0.45 5.39 -2.17
N ARG A 51 0.67 6.02 -2.53
CA ARG A 51 1.87 5.32 -3.02
C ARG A 51 2.38 4.32 -1.98
N ASP A 52 2.55 4.76 -0.74
CA ASP A 52 3.11 3.93 0.32
C ASP A 52 2.22 2.71 0.63
N ILE A 53 0.90 2.90 0.61
CA ILE A 53 -0.09 1.83 0.85
C ILE A 53 -0.13 0.86 -0.32
N ILE A 54 -0.20 1.33 -1.58
CA ILE A 54 -0.20 0.44 -2.75
C ILE A 54 1.10 -0.36 -2.83
N LEU A 55 2.26 0.25 -2.58
CA LEU A 55 3.52 -0.49 -2.55
C LEU A 55 3.61 -1.51 -1.40
N ALA A 56 2.80 -1.36 -0.34
CA ALA A 56 2.77 -2.29 0.78
C ALA A 56 1.97 -3.58 0.48
N THR A 57 1.21 -3.65 -0.63
CA THR A 57 0.55 -4.89 -1.06
C THR A 57 1.53 -5.89 -1.67
N ASP A 58 2.71 -5.43 -2.12
CA ASP A 58 3.78 -6.34 -2.56
C ASP A 58 4.26 -7.17 -1.35
N ILE A 59 3.96 -8.46 -1.35
CA ILE A 59 4.35 -9.38 -0.28
C ILE A 59 5.87 -9.40 -0.08
N ALA A 60 6.68 -9.20 -1.12
CA ALA A 60 8.14 -9.12 -0.96
C ALA A 60 8.54 -7.90 -0.11
N ASN A 61 7.82 -6.79 -0.28
CA ASN A 61 8.01 -5.58 0.51
C ASN A 61 7.54 -5.77 1.96
N HIS A 62 6.46 -6.53 2.18
CA HIS A 62 6.03 -6.93 3.52
C HIS A 62 7.10 -7.77 4.22
N LEU A 63 7.63 -8.81 3.56
CA LEU A 63 8.66 -9.70 4.11
C LEU A 63 9.94 -8.96 4.51
N GLN A 64 10.33 -7.92 3.77
CA GLN A 64 11.45 -7.06 4.13
C GLN A 64 11.22 -6.26 5.43
N LYS A 65 9.96 -5.94 5.77
CA LYS A 65 9.58 -5.14 6.94
C LYS A 65 9.20 -5.95 8.17
N VAL A 66 9.02 -7.27 8.06
CA VAL A 66 8.54 -8.12 9.17
C VAL A 66 9.38 -7.94 10.44
N GLN A 67 10.70 -7.81 10.31
CA GLN A 67 11.58 -7.60 11.47
C GLN A 67 11.32 -6.27 12.17
N ASP A 68 11.13 -5.19 11.42
CA ASP A 68 10.83 -3.87 11.96
C ASP A 68 9.42 -3.82 12.58
N ILE A 69 8.45 -4.50 11.97
CA ILE A 69 7.10 -4.65 12.51
C ILE A 69 7.14 -5.40 13.84
N ASN A 70 7.85 -6.53 13.92
CA ASN A 70 8.01 -7.30 15.15
C ASN A 70 8.68 -6.45 16.24
N ARG A 71 9.74 -5.72 15.88
CA ARG A 71 10.41 -4.81 16.82
C ARG A 71 9.49 -3.71 17.34
N MET A 72 8.69 -3.11 16.46
CA MET A 72 7.68 -2.12 16.84
C MET A 72 6.66 -2.69 17.83
N VAL A 73 6.23 -3.94 17.63
CA VAL A 73 5.32 -4.64 18.56
C VAL A 73 5.99 -4.89 19.91
N GLU A 74 7.25 -5.34 19.92
CA GLU A 74 8.02 -5.62 21.13
C GLU A 74 8.26 -4.36 21.99
N VAL A 75 8.61 -3.23 21.38
CA VAL A 75 8.84 -1.97 22.11
C VAL A 75 7.54 -1.22 22.44
N GLY A 76 6.43 -1.61 21.83
CA GLY A 76 5.14 -0.94 21.90
C GLY A 76 4.95 0.10 20.79
N PHE A 77 3.78 0.06 20.15
CA PHE A 77 3.39 1.07 19.18
C PHE A 77 3.29 2.46 19.83
N ASP A 78 3.80 3.46 19.11
CA ASP A 78 3.77 4.86 19.54
C ASP A 78 3.25 5.70 18.37
N SER A 79 2.07 6.28 18.57
CA SER A 79 1.38 7.07 17.54
C SER A 79 2.08 8.39 17.24
N SER A 80 3.00 8.87 18.08
CA SER A 80 3.80 10.07 17.83
C SER A 80 4.95 9.80 16.84
N ILE A 81 5.46 8.56 16.79
CA ILE A 81 6.55 8.15 15.90
C ILE A 81 6.03 7.91 14.48
N LYS A 82 6.51 8.72 13.52
CA LYS A 82 6.10 8.62 12.10
C LYS A 82 6.36 7.23 11.51
N HIS A 83 7.49 6.62 11.87
CA HIS A 83 7.84 5.29 11.37
C HIS A 83 6.91 4.19 11.90
N HIS A 84 6.48 4.27 13.17
CA HIS A 84 5.50 3.33 13.72
C HIS A 84 4.17 3.42 12.97
N ARG A 85 3.68 4.64 12.70
CA ARG A 85 2.47 4.84 11.89
C ARG A 85 2.62 4.25 10.48
N TYR A 86 3.78 4.42 9.86
CA TYR A 86 4.08 3.86 8.53
C TYR A 86 4.07 2.31 8.54
N LEU A 87 4.76 1.68 9.49
CA LEU A 87 4.78 0.21 9.62
C LEU A 87 3.38 -0.35 9.89
N LEU A 88 2.60 0.33 10.73
CA LEU A 88 1.21 -0.04 11.00
C LEU A 88 0.34 0.07 9.73
N LEU A 89 0.50 1.13 8.93
CA LEU A 89 -0.21 1.26 7.65
C LEU A 89 0.14 0.12 6.69
N CYS A 90 1.42 -0.22 6.56
CA CYS A 90 1.84 -1.36 5.73
C CYS A 90 1.24 -2.68 6.23
N LEU A 91 1.28 -2.93 7.54
CA LEU A 91 0.71 -4.13 8.14
C LEU A 91 -0.80 -4.22 7.92
N MET A 92 -1.54 -3.13 8.12
CA MET A 92 -2.98 -3.09 7.89
C MET A 92 -3.32 -3.32 6.42
N MET A 93 -2.55 -2.77 5.49
CA MET A 93 -2.79 -2.99 4.07
C MET A 93 -2.60 -4.47 3.68
N THR A 94 -1.48 -5.10 4.09
CA THR A 94 -1.28 -6.54 3.85
C THR A 94 -2.38 -7.38 4.54
N SER A 95 -2.80 -6.98 5.74
CA SER A 95 -3.86 -7.69 6.47
C SER A 95 -5.21 -7.62 5.74
N ALA A 96 -5.51 -6.47 5.12
CA ALA A 96 -6.70 -6.30 4.30
C ALA A 96 -6.64 -7.16 3.03
N ASP A 97 -5.49 -7.15 2.35
CA ASP A 97 -5.24 -7.90 1.11
C ASP A 97 -5.36 -9.42 1.30
N LEU A 98 -4.96 -9.92 2.48
CA LEU A 98 -5.03 -11.34 2.84
C LEU A 98 -6.26 -11.70 3.70
N SER A 99 -7.22 -10.78 3.86
CA SER A 99 -8.32 -10.94 4.82
C SER A 99 -9.30 -12.07 4.50
N ASP A 100 -9.29 -12.61 3.28
CA ASP A 100 -10.07 -13.80 2.91
C ASP A 100 -9.68 -15.04 3.73
N GLN A 101 -8.42 -15.10 4.17
CA GLN A 101 -7.92 -16.19 5.02
C GLN A 101 -8.41 -16.10 6.46
N THR A 102 -9.05 -14.99 6.85
CA THR A 102 -9.62 -14.80 8.20
C THR A 102 -11.14 -15.02 8.23
N LYS A 103 -11.75 -15.40 7.11
CA LYS A 103 -13.20 -15.68 7.03
C LYS A 103 -13.48 -17.12 7.46
N ASP A 104 -14.76 -17.52 7.46
CA ASP A 104 -15.11 -18.91 7.73
C ASP A 104 -14.56 -19.84 6.65
N PHE A 105 -14.43 -21.12 7.01
CA PHE A 105 -13.79 -22.14 6.17
C PHE A 105 -14.38 -22.24 4.76
N ARG A 106 -15.69 -22.03 4.58
CA ARG A 106 -16.30 -22.16 3.24
C ARG A 106 -15.81 -21.03 2.33
N ASN A 107 -15.73 -19.81 2.88
CA ASN A 107 -15.24 -18.64 2.17
C ASN A 107 -13.74 -18.77 1.88
N SER A 108 -12.92 -19.10 2.87
CA SER A 108 -11.47 -19.25 2.66
C SER A 108 -11.11 -20.37 1.68
N LYS A 109 -11.87 -21.49 1.68
CA LYS A 109 -11.67 -22.60 0.74
C LYS A 109 -12.02 -22.24 -0.71
N ALA A 110 -12.95 -21.30 -0.94
CA ALA A 110 -13.34 -20.92 -2.29
C ALA A 110 -12.31 -20.02 -3.00
N ILE A 111 -11.50 -19.31 -2.21
CA ILE A 111 -10.47 -18.38 -2.67
C ILE A 111 -9.10 -19.06 -2.85
N ALA A 112 -8.85 -20.15 -2.10
CA ALA A 112 -7.62 -20.94 -2.17
C ALA A 112 -7.54 -21.83 -3.42
#